data_AF-A0A139DBR7-F1
#
_entry.id   AF-A0A139DBR7-F1
#
_cell.length_a   1.000
_cell.length_b   1.000
_cell.length_c   1.000
_cell.angle_alpha   90.00
_cell.angle_beta   90.00
_cell.angle_gamma   90.00
#
_symmetry.space_group_name_H-M   'P 1'
#
loop_
_entity.id
_entity.type
_entity.pdbx_description
1 polymer ?
#
loop_
_entity_poly.entity_id
_entity_poly.type
_entity_poly.pdbx_seq_one_letter_code
_entity_poly.pdbx_strand_id
1 'polypeptide(L)'
;MRKGHSKKDLASVLISASEKAKGIQAGITEHNGKVNIPLFAYYPVNRAVLDIPLRIREKHQFGLLSAYEESLTSGANFRTFFEWFREREDLENENRKYKDDRIKPDDFQFPDPQLTAVRRALEIFMPDFQNLTVRRQPLRMEVTKRGQRLTVNQLSDGEKCLMAMVGDLARRMAIANTEREDPLLGGGIVMIDEIDLHLHPKWQRLVVPSLRAVFPNCQFFISTHSPHVITHVQPENLFLMNMTDAGELEVVRPNESYGKTVDRILEDLMGLETTRPNQVEGALRAIYGQINDGELDTAREGIAELERDIGEDPELVKAKVLIKRKELIGR
;
A
#
# COMPACT_ATOMS: atom_id res chain seq x y z
N MET A 1 -25.58 -14.19 -15.97
CA MET A 1 -25.00 -13.61 -17.21
C MET A 1 -25.29 -12.11 -17.32
N ARG A 2 -24.37 -11.23 -16.89
CA ARG A 2 -24.38 -9.84 -17.39
C ARG A 2 -23.76 -9.84 -18.79
N LYS A 3 -24.42 -9.14 -19.73
CA LYS A 3 -24.01 -9.01 -21.14
C LYS A 3 -22.52 -8.66 -21.22
N GLY A 4 -21.71 -9.59 -21.72
CA GLY A 4 -20.36 -9.27 -22.17
C GLY A 4 -20.44 -8.13 -23.18
N HIS A 5 -19.61 -7.10 -23.01
CA HIS A 5 -19.57 -5.96 -23.90
C HIS A 5 -19.48 -6.42 -25.36
N SER A 6 -20.36 -5.90 -26.21
CA SER A 6 -20.34 -6.19 -27.64
C SER A 6 -18.99 -5.73 -28.21
N LYS A 7 -18.44 -6.42 -29.21
CA LYS A 7 -17.25 -5.97 -29.95
C LYS A 7 -17.36 -4.52 -30.44
N LYS A 8 -18.59 -4.04 -30.70
CA LYS A 8 -18.85 -2.62 -31.05
C LYS A 8 -18.67 -1.67 -29.87
N ASP A 9 -19.03 -2.08 -28.66
CA ASP A 9 -18.86 -1.28 -27.44
C ASP A 9 -17.37 -1.15 -27.09
N LEU A 10 -16.61 -2.24 -27.20
CA LEU A 10 -15.14 -2.25 -27.05
C LEU A 10 -14.45 -1.32 -28.06
N ALA A 11 -14.88 -1.36 -29.34
CA ALA A 11 -14.38 -0.45 -30.36
C ALA A 11 -14.69 1.02 -30.02
N SER A 12 -15.88 1.32 -29.50
CA SER A 12 -16.29 2.66 -29.07
C SER A 12 -15.46 3.16 -27.88
N VAL A 13 -15.15 2.30 -26.90
CA VAL A 13 -14.31 2.65 -25.75
C VAL A 13 -12.88 2.97 -26.19
N LEU A 14 -12.31 2.19 -27.11
CA LEU A 14 -10.98 2.44 -27.65
C LEU A 14 -10.87 3.76 -28.44
N ILE A 15 -11.96 4.21 -29.08
CA ILE A 15 -12.01 5.53 -29.74
C ILE A 15 -11.86 6.63 -28.70
N SER A 16 -12.65 6.61 -27.62
CA SER A 16 -12.59 7.64 -26.56
C SER A 16 -11.21 7.71 -25.87
N ALA A 17 -10.59 6.56 -25.61
CA ALA A 17 -9.24 6.50 -25.06
C ALA A 17 -8.20 7.07 -26.05
N SER A 18 -8.33 6.76 -27.33
CA SER A 18 -7.46 7.28 -28.39
C SER A 18 -7.60 8.80 -28.53
N GLU A 19 -8.82 9.33 -28.47
CA GLU A 19 -9.07 10.78 -28.50
C GLU A 19 -8.44 11.48 -27.30
N LYS A 20 -8.58 10.91 -26.09
CA LYS A 20 -7.94 11.45 -24.89
C LYS A 20 -6.42 11.46 -25.01
N ALA A 21 -5.82 10.39 -25.52
CA ALA A 21 -4.39 10.30 -25.74
C ALA A 21 -3.89 11.34 -26.76
N LYS A 22 -4.62 11.54 -27.86
CA LYS A 22 -4.31 12.59 -28.85
C LYS A 22 -4.37 13.99 -28.23
N GLY A 23 -5.34 14.26 -27.36
CA GLY A 23 -5.42 15.53 -26.63
C GLY A 23 -4.22 15.77 -25.72
N ILE A 24 -3.75 14.73 -25.01
CA ILE A 24 -2.52 14.82 -24.19
C ILE A 24 -1.31 15.09 -25.09
N GLN A 25 -1.17 14.36 -26.20
CA GLN A 25 -0.08 14.53 -27.15
C GLN A 25 -0.04 15.95 -27.73
N ALA A 26 -1.19 16.48 -28.15
CA ALA A 26 -1.30 17.84 -28.66
C ALA A 26 -0.84 18.87 -27.62
N GLY A 27 -1.28 18.74 -26.37
CA GLY A 27 -0.84 19.61 -25.28
C GLY A 27 0.68 19.57 -25.05
N ILE A 28 1.28 18.38 -25.08
CA ILE A 28 2.74 18.22 -24.98
C ILE A 28 3.47 18.97 -26.10
N THR A 29 2.99 18.85 -27.34
CA THR A 29 3.58 19.53 -28.49
C THR A 29 3.38 21.05 -28.44
N GLU A 30 2.17 21.53 -28.13
CA GLU A 30 1.83 22.95 -28.09
C GLU A 30 2.61 23.72 -27.01
N HIS A 31 2.84 23.09 -25.86
CA HIS A 31 3.54 23.71 -24.73
C HIS A 31 5.02 23.29 -24.61
N ASN A 32 5.60 22.67 -25.64
CA ASN A 32 6.99 22.22 -25.68
C ASN A 32 7.40 21.41 -24.42
N GLY A 33 6.50 20.52 -23.97
CA GLY A 33 6.71 19.67 -22.79
C GLY A 33 6.45 20.30 -21.42
N LYS A 34 6.10 21.59 -21.33
CA LYS A 34 5.73 22.27 -20.07
C LYS A 34 4.24 22.09 -19.77
N VAL A 35 3.85 20.88 -19.38
CA VAL A 35 2.44 20.50 -19.22
C VAL A 35 2.32 19.40 -18.18
N ASN A 36 1.20 19.42 -17.44
CA ASN A 36 0.85 18.35 -16.52
C ASN A 36 0.10 17.23 -17.25
N ILE A 37 0.51 15.99 -17.06
CA ILE A 37 -0.10 14.81 -17.67
C ILE A 37 -0.63 13.84 -16.60
N PRO A 38 -1.74 13.12 -16.87
CA PRO A 38 -2.26 12.14 -15.94
C PRO A 38 -1.35 10.90 -15.88
N LEU A 39 -1.12 10.33 -14.69
CA LEU A 39 -0.31 9.12 -14.57
C LEU A 39 -1.15 7.86 -14.80
N PHE A 40 -0.57 6.87 -15.50
CA PHE A 40 -1.08 5.51 -15.56
C PHE A 40 0.04 4.60 -15.10
N ALA A 41 -0.21 3.77 -14.07
CA ALA A 41 0.81 2.88 -13.53
C ALA A 41 0.22 1.54 -13.08
N TYR A 42 0.98 0.47 -13.24
CA TYR A 42 0.67 -0.88 -12.79
C TYR A 42 1.86 -1.45 -12.02
N TYR A 43 1.60 -1.92 -10.80
CA TYR A 43 2.57 -2.56 -9.93
C TYR A 43 2.19 -4.04 -9.75
N PRO A 44 2.86 -4.98 -10.44
CA PRO A 44 2.62 -6.42 -10.27
C PRO A 44 3.10 -6.96 -8.91
N VAL A 45 2.78 -8.23 -8.64
CA VAL A 45 3.24 -9.01 -7.47
C VAL A 45 4.77 -9.01 -7.35
N ASN A 46 5.48 -9.24 -8.47
CA ASN A 46 6.94 -9.31 -8.50
C ASN A 46 7.58 -7.91 -8.46
N ARG A 47 7.60 -7.32 -7.28
CA ARG A 47 8.18 -5.99 -7.01
C ARG A 47 9.28 -6.00 -5.93
N ALA A 48 9.74 -7.18 -5.52
CA ALA A 48 10.81 -7.31 -4.54
C ALA A 48 12.11 -6.68 -5.05
N VAL A 49 12.69 -5.78 -4.26
CA VAL A 49 13.99 -5.15 -4.57
C VAL A 49 15.11 -6.06 -4.06
N LEU A 50 15.64 -6.89 -4.96
CA LEU A 50 16.68 -7.87 -4.63
C LEU A 50 18.06 -7.23 -4.45
N ASP A 51 18.40 -6.24 -5.27
CA ASP A 51 19.69 -5.55 -5.20
C ASP A 51 19.55 -4.09 -5.66
N ILE A 52 20.38 -3.20 -5.10
CA ILE A 52 20.43 -1.78 -5.44
C ILE A 52 21.72 -1.57 -6.25
N PRO A 53 21.67 -1.68 -7.59
CA PRO A 53 22.87 -1.53 -8.41
C PRO A 53 23.37 -0.08 -8.32
N LEU A 54 24.51 0.09 -7.64
CA LEU A 54 25.16 1.40 -7.46
C LEU A 54 25.92 1.88 -8.71
N ARG A 55 26.18 0.99 -9.69
CA ARG A 55 26.93 1.31 -10.91
C ARG A 55 25.99 1.71 -12.04
N ILE A 56 26.13 2.96 -12.48
CA ILE A 56 25.37 3.52 -13.61
C ILE A 56 26.16 3.25 -14.88
N ARG A 57 25.54 2.54 -15.83
CA ARG A 57 26.14 2.21 -17.13
C ARG A 57 25.72 3.17 -18.24
N GLU A 58 24.54 3.78 -18.14
CA GLU A 58 23.96 4.69 -19.14
C GLU A 58 23.32 5.91 -18.44
N LYS A 59 23.36 7.08 -19.08
CA LYS A 59 22.67 8.28 -18.58
C LYS A 59 21.19 8.21 -18.97
N HIS A 60 20.31 7.95 -18.02
CA HIS A 60 18.88 8.12 -18.22
C HIS A 60 18.55 9.61 -18.36
N GLN A 61 17.65 9.96 -19.29
CA GLN A 61 17.11 11.30 -19.41
C GLN A 61 15.72 11.33 -18.77
N PHE A 62 15.56 12.11 -17.71
CA PHE A 62 14.28 12.21 -16.99
C PHE A 62 13.38 13.30 -17.58
N GLY A 63 12.99 13.14 -18.85
CA GLY A 63 12.01 14.00 -19.50
C GLY A 63 10.57 13.68 -19.08
N LEU A 64 9.60 14.51 -19.47
CA LEU A 64 8.18 14.35 -19.13
C LEU A 64 7.64 12.93 -19.39
N LEU A 65 7.99 12.33 -20.55
CA LEU A 65 7.52 10.99 -20.93
C LEU A 65 8.16 9.85 -20.13
N SER A 66 9.26 10.10 -19.41
CA SER A 66 9.87 9.10 -18.51
C SER A 66 8.96 8.74 -17.32
N ALA A 67 7.90 9.53 -17.07
CA ALA A 67 6.83 9.15 -16.16
C ALA A 67 6.12 7.85 -16.58
N TYR A 68 6.05 7.56 -17.88
CA TYR A 68 5.39 6.38 -18.44
C TYR A 68 6.33 5.21 -18.75
N GLU A 69 7.65 5.38 -18.64
CA GLU A 69 8.62 4.31 -18.88
C GLU A 69 8.34 3.11 -17.97
N GLU A 70 8.13 1.94 -18.59
CA GLU A 70 7.76 0.68 -17.93
C GLU A 70 6.54 0.78 -17.00
N SER A 71 5.73 1.83 -17.11
CA SER A 71 4.65 2.13 -16.17
C SER A 71 3.56 1.06 -16.14
N LEU A 72 3.39 0.29 -17.20
CA LEU A 72 2.35 -0.74 -17.32
C LEU A 72 2.91 -2.17 -17.39
N THR A 73 4.24 -2.33 -17.31
CA THR A 73 4.89 -3.61 -17.65
C THR A 73 5.81 -4.15 -16.56
N SER A 74 6.43 -3.27 -15.76
CA SER A 74 7.44 -3.66 -14.78
C SER A 74 7.01 -3.25 -13.37
N GLY A 75 7.56 -3.93 -12.37
CA GLY A 75 7.44 -3.53 -10.96
C GLY A 75 8.16 -2.22 -10.66
N ALA A 76 8.12 -1.80 -9.39
CA ALA A 76 8.83 -0.60 -8.95
C ALA A 76 10.35 -0.74 -9.21
N ASN A 77 10.89 0.08 -10.12
CA ASN A 77 12.30 0.03 -10.48
C ASN A 77 13.13 0.91 -9.53
N PHE A 78 13.64 0.28 -8.47
CA PHE A 78 14.45 0.99 -7.46
C PHE A 78 15.73 1.61 -8.03
N ARG A 79 16.28 1.03 -9.11
CA ARG A 79 17.47 1.58 -9.78
C ARG A 79 17.15 2.93 -10.41
N THR A 80 16.11 2.99 -11.24
CA THR A 80 15.70 4.23 -11.91
C THR A 80 15.29 5.29 -10.88
N PHE A 81 14.64 4.88 -9.79
CA PHE A 81 14.37 5.75 -8.65
C PHE A 81 15.64 6.32 -8.01
N PHE A 82 16.63 5.48 -7.71
CA PHE A 82 17.89 5.92 -7.12
C PHE A 82 18.67 6.87 -8.03
N GLU A 83 18.76 6.54 -9.32
CA GLU A 83 19.45 7.36 -10.32
C GLU A 83 18.79 8.76 -10.42
N TRP A 84 17.46 8.80 -10.52
CA TRP A 84 16.68 10.03 -10.52
C TRP A 84 16.83 10.84 -9.23
N PHE A 85 16.69 10.18 -8.08
CA PHE A 85 16.74 10.85 -6.77
C PHE A 85 18.10 11.53 -6.57
N ARG A 86 19.18 10.82 -6.92
CA ARG A 86 20.53 11.37 -6.88
C ARG A 86 20.67 12.58 -7.78
N GLU A 87 20.19 12.51 -9.03
CA GLU A 87 20.26 13.64 -9.96
C GLU A 87 19.52 14.87 -9.43
N ARG A 88 18.30 14.70 -8.91
CA ARG A 88 17.53 15.81 -8.32
C ARG A 88 18.20 16.37 -7.07
N GLU A 89 18.77 15.53 -6.22
CA GLU A 89 19.50 15.99 -5.03
C GLU A 89 20.80 16.72 -5.40
N ASP A 90 21.47 16.29 -6.47
CA ASP A 90 22.65 16.98 -7.01
C ASP A 90 22.30 18.38 -7.54
N LEU A 91 21.19 18.51 -8.26
CA LEU A 91 20.66 19.80 -8.72
C LEU A 91 20.24 20.71 -7.55
N GLU A 92 19.54 20.16 -6.55
CA GLU A 92 19.18 20.90 -5.33
C GLU A 92 20.43 21.43 -4.60
N ASN A 93 21.44 20.58 -4.44
CA ASN A 93 22.71 20.94 -3.82
C ASN A 93 23.48 21.99 -4.64
N GLU A 94 23.43 21.91 -5.97
CA GLU A 94 24.00 22.94 -6.84
C GLU A 94 23.27 24.28 -6.64
N ASN A 95 21.94 24.27 -6.72
CA ASN A 95 21.11 25.48 -6.59
C ASN A 95 21.24 26.14 -5.22
N ARG A 96 21.59 25.38 -4.18
CA ARG A 96 21.85 25.92 -2.84
C ARG A 96 22.84 27.10 -2.84
N LYS A 97 23.82 27.14 -3.74
CA LYS A 97 24.82 28.23 -3.81
C LYS A 97 24.21 29.59 -4.19
N TYR A 98 23.12 29.59 -4.95
CA TYR A 98 22.44 30.79 -5.43
C TYR A 98 21.30 31.25 -4.49
N LYS A 99 21.10 30.56 -3.36
CA LYS A 99 19.97 30.81 -2.44
C LYS A 99 19.93 32.27 -1.98
N ASP A 100 21.07 32.80 -1.57
CA ASP A 100 21.22 34.13 -1.00
C ASP A 100 21.57 35.20 -2.04
N ASP A 101 21.67 34.82 -3.32
CA ASP A 101 22.00 35.74 -4.40
C ASP A 101 20.81 36.64 -4.76
N ARG A 102 21.12 37.92 -5.07
CA ARG A 102 20.14 38.91 -5.52
C ARG A 102 19.59 38.60 -6.92
N ILE A 103 20.42 38.03 -7.79
CA ILE A 103 20.07 37.62 -9.15
C ILE A 103 20.27 36.11 -9.20
N LYS A 104 19.19 35.37 -9.51
CA LYS A 104 19.20 33.91 -9.57
C LYS A 104 19.13 33.45 -11.03
N PRO A 105 19.66 32.27 -11.36
CA PRO A 105 19.44 31.65 -12.67
C PRO A 105 17.93 31.50 -12.97
N ASP A 106 17.57 31.53 -14.26
CA ASP A 106 16.17 31.42 -14.71
C ASP A 106 15.53 30.07 -14.31
N ASP A 107 16.33 29.03 -14.16
CA ASP A 107 15.94 27.67 -13.76
C ASP A 107 16.14 27.39 -12.27
N PHE A 108 16.38 28.42 -11.45
CA PHE A 108 16.60 28.27 -10.02
C PHE A 108 15.37 27.68 -9.32
N GLN A 109 15.56 26.53 -8.68
CA GLN A 109 14.59 25.91 -7.80
C GLN A 109 15.31 25.41 -6.53
N PHE A 110 14.95 25.99 -5.39
CA PHE A 110 15.46 25.54 -4.09
C PHE A 110 14.43 25.82 -2.97
N PRO A 111 14.02 24.81 -2.19
CA PRO A 111 14.29 23.37 -2.40
C PRO A 111 13.71 22.86 -3.72
N ASP A 112 14.17 21.70 -4.18
CA ASP A 112 13.70 21.10 -5.42
C ASP A 112 12.25 20.59 -5.24
N PRO A 113 11.25 21.09 -6.02
CA PRO A 113 9.84 20.74 -5.81
C PRO A 113 9.56 19.25 -6.01
N GLN A 114 10.20 18.63 -7.00
CA GLN A 114 10.01 17.20 -7.28
C GLN A 114 10.62 16.33 -6.18
N LEU A 115 11.82 16.68 -5.73
CA LEU A 115 12.49 15.97 -4.64
C LEU A 115 11.74 16.14 -3.31
N THR A 116 11.22 17.35 -3.05
CA THR A 116 10.39 17.66 -1.89
C THR A 116 9.11 16.83 -1.89
N ALA A 117 8.43 16.71 -3.04
CA ALA A 117 7.25 15.87 -3.21
C ALA A 117 7.56 14.40 -2.87
N VAL A 118 8.65 13.84 -3.40
CA VAL A 118 9.04 12.45 -3.12
C VAL A 118 9.40 12.23 -1.66
N ARG A 119 10.19 13.11 -1.05
CA ARG A 119 10.53 13.03 0.38
C ARG A 119 9.27 13.08 1.26
N ARG A 120 8.35 14.01 0.98
CA ARG A 120 7.08 14.13 1.70
C ARG A 120 6.20 12.88 1.56
N ALA A 121 6.10 12.32 0.35
CA ALA A 121 5.36 11.08 0.13
C ALA A 121 5.92 9.94 0.99
N LEU A 122 7.24 9.76 0.99
CA LEU A 122 7.89 8.71 1.79
C LEU A 122 7.72 8.92 3.30
N GLU A 123 7.81 10.16 3.79
CA GLU A 123 7.61 10.48 5.21
C GLU A 123 6.18 10.18 5.69
N ILE A 124 5.16 10.39 4.84
CA ILE A 124 3.76 10.07 5.19
C ILE A 124 3.55 8.55 5.26
N PHE A 125 4.14 7.77 4.35
CA PHE A 125 4.04 6.31 4.37
C PHE A 125 4.90 5.67 5.47
N MET A 126 6.04 6.27 5.77
CA MET A 126 7.05 5.74 6.67
C MET A 126 7.44 6.80 7.72
N PRO A 127 6.58 7.13 8.71
CA PRO A 127 6.82 8.24 9.64
C PRO A 127 8.08 8.12 10.50
N ASP A 128 8.56 6.88 10.70
CA ASP A 128 9.80 6.59 11.43
C ASP A 128 11.06 6.94 10.60
N PHE A 129 10.91 7.28 9.32
CA PHE A 129 11.98 7.51 8.34
C PHE A 129 12.03 8.98 7.94
N GLN A 130 13.22 9.56 7.98
CA GLN A 130 13.47 10.97 7.69
C GLN A 130 14.81 11.14 6.97
N ASN A 131 15.03 12.31 6.38
CA ASN A 131 16.32 12.70 5.80
C ASN A 131 16.86 11.68 4.79
N LEU A 132 15.99 11.22 3.87
CA LEU A 132 16.42 10.38 2.77
C LEU A 132 17.39 11.17 1.88
N THR A 133 18.60 10.64 1.70
CA THR A 133 19.69 11.33 1.01
C THR A 133 20.64 10.35 0.32
N VAL A 134 21.42 10.83 -0.64
CA VAL A 134 22.46 10.06 -1.34
C VAL A 134 23.84 10.56 -0.91
N ARG A 135 24.67 9.64 -0.43
CA ARG A 135 26.08 9.89 -0.18
C ARG A 135 26.88 9.50 -1.41
N ARG A 136 27.89 10.30 -1.76
CA ARG A 136 28.79 10.02 -2.89
C ARG A 136 30.01 9.17 -2.52
N GLN A 137 30.39 9.11 -1.24
CA GLN A 137 31.62 8.46 -0.78
C GLN A 137 31.41 7.61 0.49
N PRO A 138 31.45 6.26 0.36
CA PRO A 138 31.08 5.50 -0.84
C PRO A 138 29.64 5.82 -1.32
N LEU A 139 29.36 5.58 -2.60
CA LEU A 139 28.04 5.80 -3.20
C LEU A 139 26.98 4.92 -2.54
N ARG A 140 25.98 5.52 -1.89
CA ARG A 140 24.90 4.81 -1.22
C ARG A 140 23.74 5.74 -0.90
N MET A 141 22.54 5.17 -0.78
CA MET A 141 21.38 5.86 -0.24
C MET A 141 21.32 5.66 1.28
N GLU A 142 21.11 6.74 2.03
CA GLU A 142 20.97 6.75 3.49
C GLU A 142 19.61 7.31 3.89
N VAL A 143 19.07 6.80 4.99
CA VAL A 143 17.86 7.29 5.63
C VAL A 143 18.04 7.28 7.14
N THR A 144 17.44 8.24 7.82
CA THR A 144 17.42 8.30 9.29
C THR A 144 16.16 7.61 9.79
N LYS A 145 16.31 6.44 10.44
CA LYS A 145 15.23 5.68 11.04
C LYS A 145 15.29 5.83 12.56
N ARG A 146 14.29 6.48 13.18
CA ARG A 146 14.23 6.74 14.64
C ARG A 146 15.53 7.34 15.21
N GLY A 147 16.08 8.32 14.51
CA GLY A 147 17.34 8.99 14.89
C GLY A 147 18.63 8.23 14.53
N GLN A 148 18.54 6.99 14.03
CA GLN A 148 19.71 6.22 13.58
C GLN A 148 19.86 6.32 12.07
N ARG A 149 21.07 6.67 11.60
CA ARG A 149 21.39 6.68 10.17
C ARG A 149 21.67 5.27 9.69
N LEU A 150 20.90 4.82 8.70
CA LEU A 150 21.01 3.51 8.07
C LEU A 150 21.20 3.69 6.57
N THR A 151 21.94 2.77 5.96
CA THR A 151 21.91 2.62 4.51
C THR A 151 20.63 1.90 4.09
N VAL A 152 20.10 2.18 2.90
CA VAL A 152 18.87 1.51 2.41
C VAL A 152 19.03 -0.02 2.36
N ASN A 153 20.25 -0.52 2.11
CA ASN A 153 20.55 -1.96 2.13
C ASN A 153 20.36 -2.62 3.50
N GLN A 154 20.39 -1.84 4.60
CA GLN A 154 20.18 -2.34 5.96
C GLN A 154 18.71 -2.35 6.38
N LEU A 155 17.80 -1.90 5.51
CA LEU A 155 16.36 -1.94 5.77
C LEU A 155 15.82 -3.35 5.52
N SER A 156 14.70 -3.69 6.16
CA SER A 156 14.04 -4.98 5.89
C SER A 156 13.47 -5.01 4.47
N ASP A 157 13.25 -6.21 3.92
CA ASP A 157 12.73 -6.36 2.56
C ASP A 157 11.36 -5.70 2.39
N GLY A 158 10.50 -5.74 3.40
CA GLY A 158 9.24 -5.01 3.41
C GLY A 158 9.42 -3.49 3.36
N GLU A 159 10.42 -2.97 4.07
CA GLU A 159 10.77 -1.54 4.09
C GLU A 159 11.30 -1.08 2.73
N LYS A 160 12.18 -1.87 2.11
CA LYS A 160 12.68 -1.61 0.76
C LYS A 160 11.57 -1.68 -0.28
N CYS A 161 10.68 -2.68 -0.20
CA CYS A 161 9.55 -2.84 -1.12
C CYS A 161 8.60 -1.64 -1.06
N LEU A 162 8.20 -1.21 0.15
CA LEU A 162 7.33 -0.05 0.33
C LEU A 162 8.00 1.24 -0.16
N MET A 163 9.26 1.47 0.22
CA MET A 163 10.03 2.63 -0.23
C MET A 163 10.17 2.66 -1.75
N ALA A 164 10.39 1.52 -2.39
CA ALA A 164 10.50 1.40 -3.84
C ALA A 164 9.20 1.78 -4.54
N MET A 165 8.09 1.18 -4.11
CA MET A 165 6.78 1.41 -4.72
C MET A 165 6.33 2.87 -4.54
N VAL A 166 6.40 3.39 -3.31
CA VAL A 166 5.99 4.77 -3.01
C VAL A 166 6.94 5.77 -3.66
N GLY A 167 8.25 5.51 -3.60
CA GLY A 167 9.26 6.35 -4.22
C GLY A 167 9.14 6.41 -5.74
N ASP A 168 8.91 5.28 -6.39
CA ASP A 168 8.68 5.23 -7.84
C ASP A 168 7.37 5.92 -8.24
N LEU A 169 6.27 5.67 -7.52
CA LEU A 169 4.99 6.33 -7.81
C LEU A 169 5.10 7.85 -7.62
N ALA A 170 5.67 8.29 -6.50
CA ALA A 170 5.88 9.72 -6.22
C ALA A 170 6.81 10.37 -7.25
N ARG A 171 7.88 9.67 -7.67
CA ARG A 171 8.78 10.12 -8.75
C ARG A 171 8.01 10.30 -10.05
N ARG A 172 7.22 9.32 -10.46
CA ARG A 172 6.42 9.40 -11.70
C ARG A 172 5.43 10.56 -11.65
N MET A 173 4.77 10.76 -10.51
CA MET A 173 3.90 11.90 -10.27
C MET A 173 4.64 13.23 -10.37
N ALA A 174 5.85 13.30 -9.79
CA ALA A 174 6.71 14.47 -9.82
C ALA A 174 7.16 14.86 -11.24
N ILE A 175 7.54 13.87 -12.05
CA ILE A 175 7.92 14.06 -13.45
C ILE A 175 6.70 14.42 -14.31
N ALA A 176 5.55 13.80 -14.06
CA ALA A 176 4.34 14.03 -14.85
C ALA A 176 3.66 15.39 -14.59
N ASN A 177 3.99 16.06 -13.48
CA ASN A 177 3.28 17.26 -13.03
C ASN A 177 4.24 18.40 -12.66
N THR A 178 5.16 18.76 -13.57
CA THR A 178 6.17 19.80 -13.34
C THR A 178 5.59 21.21 -13.20
N GLU A 179 4.41 21.46 -13.77
CA GLU A 179 3.75 22.77 -13.74
C GLU A 179 2.79 22.90 -12.54
N ARG A 180 2.78 21.96 -11.60
CA ARG A 180 2.03 22.06 -10.34
C ARG A 180 2.94 22.48 -9.20
N GLU A 181 2.39 23.26 -8.28
CA GLU A 181 3.06 23.57 -7.00
C GLU A 181 3.31 22.31 -6.17
N ASP A 182 2.29 21.44 -6.07
CA ASP A 182 2.42 20.10 -5.50
C ASP A 182 2.19 19.05 -6.59
N PRO A 183 3.25 18.41 -7.11
CA PRO A 183 3.14 17.39 -8.14
C PRO A 183 2.32 16.17 -7.73
N LEU A 184 2.20 15.88 -6.42
CA LEU A 184 1.44 14.73 -5.92
C LEU A 184 -0.09 14.92 -6.08
N LEU A 185 -0.53 16.16 -6.30
CA LEU A 185 -1.93 16.48 -6.64
C LEU A 185 -2.26 16.23 -8.12
N GLY A 186 -1.32 15.68 -8.90
CA GLY A 186 -1.62 15.17 -10.24
C GLY A 186 -2.73 14.13 -10.23
N GLY A 187 -3.42 13.98 -11.36
CA GLY A 187 -4.42 12.92 -11.54
C GLY A 187 -3.79 11.64 -12.07
N GLY A 188 -4.37 10.49 -11.77
CA GLY A 188 -3.90 9.23 -12.35
C GLY A 188 -4.77 8.02 -12.06
N ILE A 189 -4.49 6.93 -12.77
CA ILE A 189 -5.04 5.61 -12.51
C ILE A 189 -3.88 4.67 -12.17
N VAL A 190 -3.93 4.07 -10.99
CA VAL A 190 -2.87 3.22 -10.47
C VAL A 190 -3.45 1.86 -10.10
N MET A 191 -2.88 0.81 -10.67
CA MET A 191 -3.20 -0.57 -10.37
C MET A 191 -2.09 -1.18 -9.52
N ILE A 192 -2.43 -1.82 -8.39
CA ILE A 192 -1.45 -2.47 -7.53
C ILE A 192 -1.94 -3.87 -7.18
N ASP A 193 -1.19 -4.87 -7.63
CA ASP A 193 -1.46 -6.26 -7.32
C ASP A 193 -0.84 -6.64 -5.98
N GLU A 194 -1.57 -7.40 -5.16
CA GLU A 194 -1.21 -7.84 -3.81
C GLU A 194 -0.57 -6.72 -2.97
N ILE A 195 -1.26 -5.60 -2.75
CA ILE A 195 -0.70 -4.41 -2.07
C ILE A 195 -0.02 -4.73 -0.73
N ASP A 196 -0.45 -5.79 -0.05
CA ASP A 196 0.04 -6.25 1.24
C ASP A 196 1.32 -7.11 1.19
N LEU A 197 1.77 -7.53 0.00
CA LEU A 197 2.93 -8.41 -0.16
C LEU A 197 4.20 -7.82 0.47
N HIS A 198 4.84 -8.63 1.33
CA HIS A 198 6.02 -8.30 2.14
C HIS A 198 5.84 -7.12 3.11
N LEU A 199 4.64 -6.57 3.27
CA LEU A 199 4.40 -5.48 4.22
C LEU A 199 4.18 -6.02 5.63
N HIS A 200 4.81 -5.36 6.61
CA HIS A 200 4.50 -5.60 8.02
C HIS A 200 3.02 -5.25 8.31
N PRO A 201 2.31 -5.96 9.21
CA PRO A 201 0.88 -5.71 9.50
C PRO A 201 0.54 -4.26 9.83
N LYS A 202 1.43 -3.57 10.57
CA LYS A 202 1.31 -2.12 10.86
C LYS A 202 1.10 -1.29 9.57
N TRP A 203 1.82 -1.63 8.50
CA TRP A 203 1.75 -0.91 7.24
C TRP A 203 0.62 -1.37 6.34
N GLN A 204 0.24 -2.65 6.38
CA GLN A 204 -0.96 -3.14 5.69
C GLN A 204 -2.21 -2.33 6.11
N ARG A 205 -2.31 -1.97 7.40
CA ARG A 205 -3.39 -1.11 7.91
C ARG A 205 -3.35 0.33 7.38
N LEU A 206 -2.14 0.87 7.16
CA LEU A 206 -1.94 2.28 6.82
C LEU A 206 -1.82 2.52 5.31
N VAL A 207 -1.53 1.50 4.51
CA VAL A 207 -1.19 1.67 3.09
C VAL A 207 -2.29 2.34 2.29
N VAL A 208 -3.56 1.91 2.44
CA VAL A 208 -4.69 2.51 1.70
C VAL A 208 -4.99 3.93 2.19
N PRO A 209 -5.13 4.20 3.50
CA PRO A 209 -5.24 5.57 4.01
C PRO A 209 -4.10 6.49 3.52
N SER A 210 -2.86 6.02 3.55
CA SER A 210 -1.69 6.80 3.10
C SER A 210 -1.71 7.05 1.59
N LEU A 211 -2.08 6.08 0.76
CA LEU A 211 -2.26 6.28 -0.69
C LEU A 211 -3.27 7.39 -0.98
N ARG A 212 -4.41 7.38 -0.29
CA ARG A 212 -5.45 8.42 -0.45
C ARG A 212 -5.01 9.79 0.05
N ALA A 213 -4.20 9.84 1.11
CA ALA A 213 -3.69 11.10 1.66
C ALA A 213 -2.62 11.73 0.78
N VAL A 214 -1.72 10.91 0.23
CA VAL A 214 -0.58 11.38 -0.60
C VAL A 214 -1.00 11.67 -2.03
N PHE A 215 -1.89 10.86 -2.61
CA PHE A 215 -2.30 10.95 -4.01
C PHE A 215 -3.83 11.13 -4.13
N PRO A 216 -4.37 12.28 -3.68
CA PRO A 216 -5.82 12.46 -3.52
C PRO A 216 -6.60 12.44 -4.85
N ASN A 217 -5.94 12.73 -5.98
CA ASN A 217 -6.55 12.77 -7.31
C ASN A 217 -6.27 11.50 -8.14
N CYS A 218 -5.76 10.44 -7.49
CA CYS A 218 -5.51 9.15 -8.12
C CYS A 218 -6.63 8.16 -7.82
N GLN A 219 -7.08 7.43 -8.84
CA GLN A 219 -7.93 6.26 -8.69
C GLN A 219 -7.05 5.01 -8.54
N PHE A 220 -7.23 4.30 -7.42
CA PHE A 220 -6.50 3.08 -7.13
C PHE A 220 -7.37 1.84 -7.35
N PHE A 221 -6.84 0.87 -8.10
CA PHE A 221 -7.37 -0.49 -8.18
C PHE A 221 -6.37 -1.42 -7.52
N ILE A 222 -6.75 -2.00 -6.38
CA ILE A 222 -5.86 -2.82 -5.56
C ILE A 222 -6.44 -4.22 -5.41
N SER A 223 -5.58 -5.24 -5.45
CA SER A 223 -5.90 -6.58 -4.96
C SER A 223 -5.17 -6.81 -3.63
N THR A 224 -5.76 -7.64 -2.76
CA THR A 224 -5.19 -7.97 -1.46
C THR A 224 -5.77 -9.27 -0.92
N HIS A 225 -4.95 -10.03 -0.20
CA HIS A 225 -5.40 -11.13 0.65
C HIS A 225 -5.31 -10.78 2.14
N SER A 226 -4.90 -9.56 2.49
CA SER A 226 -4.69 -9.17 3.88
C SER A 226 -6.00 -8.68 4.52
N PRO A 227 -6.48 -9.34 5.59
CA PRO A 227 -7.62 -8.83 6.37
C PRO A 227 -7.29 -7.48 7.03
N HIS A 228 -6.01 -7.20 7.29
CA HIS A 228 -5.59 -5.91 7.82
C HIS A 228 -5.82 -4.75 6.84
N VAL A 229 -5.70 -4.98 5.54
CA VAL A 229 -6.08 -4.00 4.52
C VAL A 229 -7.60 -3.84 4.49
N ILE A 230 -8.33 -4.97 4.41
CA ILE A 230 -9.81 -5.00 4.29
C ILE A 230 -10.50 -4.22 5.42
N THR A 231 -10.02 -4.34 6.66
CA THR A 231 -10.56 -3.60 7.83
C THR A 231 -10.47 -2.07 7.71
N HIS A 232 -9.65 -1.53 6.79
CA HIS A 232 -9.44 -0.09 6.58
C HIS A 232 -10.07 0.43 5.28
N VAL A 233 -10.80 -0.43 4.55
CA VAL A 233 -11.51 -0.07 3.31
C VAL A 233 -13.01 -0.11 3.54
N GLN A 234 -13.71 0.90 2.99
CA GLN A 234 -15.17 0.98 3.07
C GLN A 234 -15.82 -0.13 2.21
N PRO A 235 -16.94 -0.73 2.65
CA PRO A 235 -17.58 -1.86 1.95
C PRO A 235 -17.92 -1.56 0.48
N GLU A 236 -18.28 -0.32 0.16
CA GLU A 236 -18.62 0.08 -1.21
C GLU A 236 -17.41 0.06 -2.16
N ASN A 237 -16.20 0.12 -1.61
CA ASN A 237 -14.96 0.05 -2.39
C ASN A 237 -14.34 -1.36 -2.41
N LEU A 238 -15.05 -2.36 -1.86
CA LEU A 238 -14.60 -3.75 -1.83
C LEU A 238 -15.38 -4.61 -2.82
N PHE A 239 -14.66 -5.53 -3.43
CA PHE A 239 -15.18 -6.54 -4.33
C PHE A 239 -14.55 -7.88 -3.94
N LEU A 240 -15.36 -8.76 -3.35
CA LEU A 240 -14.97 -10.13 -3.04
C LEU A 240 -15.10 -10.94 -4.31
N MET A 241 -14.02 -11.61 -4.70
CA MET A 241 -13.93 -12.40 -5.93
C MET A 241 -13.79 -13.87 -5.56
N ASN A 242 -14.78 -14.67 -5.91
CA ASN A 242 -14.78 -16.11 -5.65
C ASN A 242 -14.96 -16.87 -6.96
N MET A 243 -14.31 -18.02 -7.08
CA MET A 243 -14.57 -18.95 -8.17
C MET A 243 -15.61 -19.96 -7.71
N THR A 244 -16.72 -20.06 -8.44
CA THR A 244 -17.74 -21.09 -8.18
C THR A 244 -17.22 -22.48 -8.57
N ASP A 245 -17.85 -23.54 -8.08
CA ASP A 245 -17.54 -24.94 -8.47
C ASP A 245 -17.67 -25.19 -9.98
N ALA A 246 -18.48 -24.36 -10.66
CA ALA A 246 -18.66 -24.39 -12.11
C ALA A 246 -17.53 -23.65 -12.89
N GLY A 247 -16.56 -23.06 -12.19
CA GLY A 247 -15.49 -22.26 -12.79
C GLY A 247 -15.92 -20.86 -13.24
N GLU A 248 -17.06 -20.36 -12.76
CA GLU A 248 -17.50 -18.99 -13.01
C GLU A 248 -17.04 -18.03 -11.89
N LEU A 249 -16.56 -16.85 -12.28
CA LEU A 249 -16.18 -15.79 -11.35
C LEU A 249 -17.43 -15.10 -10.79
N GLU A 250 -17.62 -15.22 -9.49
CA GLU A 250 -18.62 -14.48 -8.72
C GLU A 250 -17.97 -13.26 -8.05
N VAL A 251 -18.64 -12.11 -8.14
CA VAL A 251 -18.21 -10.86 -7.51
C VAL A 251 -19.28 -10.38 -6.55
N VAL A 252 -18.96 -10.36 -5.26
CA VAL A 252 -19.87 -9.97 -4.18
C VAL A 252 -19.35 -8.71 -3.51
N ARG A 253 -20.25 -7.82 -3.11
CA ARG A 253 -19.91 -6.68 -2.25
C ARG A 253 -20.27 -6.99 -0.81
N PRO A 254 -19.35 -6.85 0.15
CA PRO A 254 -19.68 -7.02 1.55
C PRO A 254 -20.57 -5.86 2.01
N ASN A 255 -21.42 -6.12 3.02
CA ASN A 255 -22.18 -5.06 3.69
C ASN A 255 -21.34 -4.35 4.75
N GLU A 256 -20.35 -5.05 5.33
CA GLU A 256 -19.52 -4.53 6.40
C GLU A 256 -18.07 -4.94 6.20
N SER A 257 -17.13 -4.05 6.56
CA SER A 257 -15.69 -4.32 6.52
C SER A 257 -14.93 -3.33 7.41
N TYR A 258 -15.20 -2.04 7.20
CA TYR A 258 -14.50 -0.94 7.87
C TYR A 258 -14.67 -0.98 9.39
N GLY A 259 -13.55 -0.93 10.12
CA GLY A 259 -13.53 -0.90 11.58
C GLY A 259 -13.88 -2.22 12.28
N LYS A 260 -14.12 -3.31 11.54
CA LYS A 260 -14.30 -4.64 12.12
C LYS A 260 -12.96 -5.21 12.62
N THR A 261 -13.03 -6.20 13.50
CA THR A 261 -11.85 -6.96 13.91
C THR A 261 -11.35 -7.83 12.76
N VAL A 262 -10.07 -8.15 12.78
CA VAL A 262 -9.45 -9.05 11.79
C VAL A 262 -10.12 -10.42 11.81
N ASP A 263 -10.42 -10.94 13.00
CA ASP A 263 -11.10 -12.23 13.15
C ASP A 263 -12.46 -12.25 12.45
N ARG A 264 -13.26 -11.20 12.60
CA ARG A 264 -14.55 -11.11 11.89
C ARG A 264 -14.39 -11.00 10.39
N ILE A 265 -13.38 -10.29 9.88
CA ILE A 265 -13.13 -10.27 8.43
C ILE A 265 -12.75 -11.65 7.93
N LEU A 266 -11.91 -12.35 8.68
CA LEU A 266 -11.48 -13.70 8.35
C LEU A 266 -12.66 -14.67 8.31
N GLU A 267 -13.56 -14.59 9.28
CA GLU A 267 -14.75 -15.45 9.37
C GLU A 267 -15.84 -15.04 8.36
N ASP A 268 -16.30 -13.80 8.43
CA ASP A 268 -17.48 -13.32 7.69
C ASP A 268 -17.21 -13.13 6.19
N LEU A 269 -15.98 -12.70 5.82
CA LEU A 269 -15.66 -12.32 4.43
C LEU A 269 -14.68 -13.27 3.74
N MET A 270 -13.77 -13.89 4.50
CA MET A 270 -12.75 -14.78 3.94
C MET A 270 -13.06 -16.28 4.14
N GLY A 271 -14.17 -16.60 4.81
CA GLY A 271 -14.70 -17.97 4.90
C GLY A 271 -13.97 -18.88 5.89
N LEU A 272 -13.25 -18.33 6.87
CA LEU A 272 -12.69 -19.12 7.96
C LEU A 272 -13.78 -19.52 8.97
N GLU A 273 -13.76 -20.77 9.43
CA GLU A 273 -14.70 -21.21 10.47
C GLU A 273 -14.31 -20.67 11.86
N THR A 274 -13.02 -20.53 12.11
CA THR A 274 -12.44 -19.97 13.34
C THR A 274 -11.02 -19.47 13.03
N THR A 275 -10.56 -18.44 13.76
CA THR A 275 -9.15 -18.02 13.75
C THR A 275 -8.31 -18.71 14.81
N ARG A 276 -8.92 -19.54 15.67
CA ARG A 276 -8.24 -20.33 16.70
C ARG A 276 -7.83 -21.70 16.17
N PRO A 277 -6.80 -22.34 16.76
CA PRO A 277 -6.53 -23.75 16.47
C PRO A 277 -7.76 -24.62 16.75
N ASN A 278 -8.07 -25.56 15.85
CA ASN A 278 -9.26 -26.41 15.94
C ASN A 278 -9.44 -27.12 17.29
N GLN A 279 -8.32 -27.50 17.94
CA GLN A 279 -8.34 -28.13 19.27
C GLN A 279 -8.83 -27.17 20.35
N VAL A 280 -8.38 -25.90 20.31
CA VAL A 280 -8.77 -24.86 21.25
C VAL A 280 -10.24 -24.49 21.05
N GLU A 281 -10.67 -24.34 19.79
CA GLU A 281 -12.07 -24.06 19.46
C GLU A 281 -12.99 -25.20 19.93
N GLY A 282 -12.59 -26.46 19.69
CA GLY A 282 -13.31 -27.64 20.15
C GLY A 282 -13.42 -27.71 21.67
N ALA A 283 -12.33 -27.42 22.39
CA ALA A 283 -12.31 -27.39 23.85
C ALA A 283 -13.22 -26.28 24.41
N LEU A 284 -13.16 -25.06 23.84
CA LEU A 284 -14.07 -23.97 24.21
C LEU A 284 -15.53 -24.35 23.98
N ARG A 285 -15.85 -24.96 22.83
CA ARG A 285 -17.20 -25.42 22.51
C ARG A 285 -17.70 -26.45 23.51
N ALA A 286 -16.84 -27.40 23.91
CA ALA A 286 -17.16 -28.39 24.93
C ALA A 286 -17.42 -27.74 26.30
N ILE A 287 -16.55 -26.81 26.73
CA ILE A 287 -16.71 -26.05 27.98
C ILE A 287 -18.06 -25.31 27.98
N TYR A 288 -18.37 -24.57 26.92
CA TYR A 288 -19.65 -23.85 26.84
C TYR A 288 -20.86 -24.79 26.76
N GLY A 289 -20.72 -25.96 26.14
CA GLY A 289 -21.71 -27.04 26.17
C GLY A 289 -21.98 -27.51 27.60
N GLN A 290 -20.94 -27.89 28.32
CA GLN A 290 -21.02 -28.32 29.74
C GLN A 290 -21.64 -27.24 30.63
N ILE A 291 -21.27 -25.97 30.44
CA ILE A 291 -21.88 -24.85 31.16
C ILE A 291 -23.37 -24.78 30.86
N ASN A 292 -23.78 -24.93 29.60
CA ASN A 292 -25.20 -24.91 29.21
C ASN A 292 -25.98 -26.08 29.81
N ASP A 293 -25.40 -27.28 29.80
CA ASP A 293 -25.99 -28.52 30.32
C ASP A 293 -26.00 -28.57 31.86
N GLY A 294 -25.29 -27.65 32.53
CA GLY A 294 -25.25 -27.53 33.99
C GLY A 294 -24.15 -28.36 34.65
N GLU A 295 -23.26 -28.96 33.87
CA GLU A 295 -22.09 -29.69 34.34
C GLU A 295 -20.97 -28.72 34.72
N LEU A 296 -21.15 -27.99 35.83
CA LEU A 296 -20.26 -26.87 36.18
C LEU A 296 -18.87 -27.32 36.63
N ASP A 297 -18.74 -28.49 37.25
CA ASP A 297 -17.44 -28.99 37.73
C ASP A 297 -16.56 -29.49 36.58
N THR A 298 -17.12 -30.23 35.62
CA THR A 298 -16.40 -30.65 34.40
C THR A 298 -16.00 -29.43 33.56
N ALA A 299 -16.87 -28.42 33.47
CA ALA A 299 -16.53 -27.16 32.82
C ALA A 299 -15.35 -26.44 33.52
N ARG A 300 -15.26 -26.47 34.86
CA ARG A 300 -14.10 -25.90 35.59
C ARG A 300 -12.81 -26.63 35.32
N GLU A 301 -12.86 -27.97 35.28
CA GLU A 301 -11.71 -28.80 34.95
C GLU A 301 -11.22 -28.50 33.53
N GLY A 302 -12.15 -28.46 32.56
CA GLY A 302 -11.83 -28.10 31.17
C GLY A 302 -11.27 -26.68 31.03
N ILE A 303 -11.81 -25.71 31.78
CA ILE A 303 -11.24 -24.35 31.83
C ILE A 303 -9.82 -24.38 32.38
N ALA A 304 -9.56 -25.10 33.47
CA ALA A 304 -8.24 -25.15 34.09
C ALA A 304 -7.22 -25.89 33.22
N GLU A 305 -7.65 -26.91 32.48
CA GLU A 305 -6.83 -27.61 31.49
C GLU A 305 -6.49 -26.69 30.32
N LEU A 306 -7.50 -26.05 29.71
CA LEU A 306 -7.25 -25.15 28.59
C LEU A 306 -6.43 -23.92 28.98
N GLU A 307 -6.64 -23.37 30.19
CA GLU A 307 -5.86 -22.26 30.74
C GLU A 307 -4.38 -22.62 30.97
N ARG A 308 -4.05 -23.90 31.21
CA ARG A 308 -2.64 -24.36 31.24
C ARG A 308 -2.00 -24.34 29.86
N ASP A 309 -2.78 -24.61 28.82
CA ASP A 309 -2.27 -24.72 27.45
C ASP A 309 -2.14 -23.34 26.77
N ILE A 310 -3.15 -22.48 26.90
CA ILE A 310 -3.20 -21.18 26.20
C ILE A 310 -2.97 -19.96 27.10
N GLY A 311 -2.91 -20.15 28.41
CA GLY A 311 -2.83 -19.07 29.39
C GLY A 311 -4.18 -18.37 29.62
N GLU A 312 -4.13 -17.15 30.17
CA GLU A 312 -5.33 -16.33 30.37
C GLU A 312 -5.96 -15.92 29.03
N ASP A 313 -7.26 -16.20 28.86
CA ASP A 313 -8.03 -15.87 27.65
C ASP A 313 -9.38 -15.22 28.03
N PRO A 314 -9.84 -14.18 27.30
CA PRO A 314 -11.12 -13.53 27.55
C PRO A 314 -12.33 -14.48 27.53
N GLU A 315 -12.35 -15.49 26.66
CA GLU A 315 -13.45 -16.47 26.59
C GLU A 315 -13.43 -17.40 27.80
N LEU A 316 -12.25 -17.76 28.34
CA LEU A 316 -12.14 -18.52 29.59
C LEU A 316 -12.62 -17.69 30.79
N VAL A 317 -12.28 -16.40 30.85
CA VAL A 317 -12.78 -15.50 31.90
C VAL A 317 -14.31 -15.39 31.84
N LYS A 318 -14.86 -15.23 30.64
CA LYS A 318 -16.30 -15.20 30.41
C LYS A 318 -16.98 -16.51 30.82
N ALA A 319 -16.38 -17.66 30.49
CA ALA A 319 -16.86 -18.96 30.94
C ALA A 319 -16.89 -19.06 32.48
N LYS A 320 -15.83 -18.64 33.18
CA LYS A 320 -15.78 -18.58 34.66
C LYS A 320 -16.90 -17.69 35.23
N VAL A 321 -17.16 -16.53 34.61
CA VAL A 321 -18.24 -15.61 35.01
C VAL A 321 -19.62 -16.26 34.81
N LEU A 322 -19.84 -16.98 33.72
CA LEU A 322 -21.10 -17.67 33.45
C LEU A 322 -21.37 -18.80 34.45
N ILE A 323 -20.35 -19.57 34.80
CA ILE A 323 -20.44 -20.59 35.86
C ILE A 323 -20.91 -19.93 37.16
N LYS A 324 -20.21 -18.88 37.62
CA LYS A 324 -20.56 -18.17 38.86
C LYS A 324 -21.97 -17.59 38.83
N ARG A 325 -22.42 -17.10 37.67
CA ARG A 325 -23.78 -16.58 37.49
C ARG A 325 -24.83 -17.69 37.59
N LYS A 326 -24.60 -18.86 36.98
CA LYS A 326 -25.53 -19.99 37.08
C LYS A 326 -25.66 -20.50 38.52
N GLU A 327 -24.57 -20.51 39.29
CA GLU A 327 -24.61 -20.90 40.71
C GLU A 327 -25.42 -19.93 41.58
N LEU A 328 -25.39 -18.64 41.27
CA LEU A 328 -26.16 -17.62 41.99
C LEU A 328 -27.66 -17.67 41.66
N ILE A 329 -28.03 -18.13 40.46
CA ILE A 329 -29.43 -18.23 40.01
C ILE A 329 -30.05 -19.59 40.41
N GLY A 330 -29.22 -20.63 40.58
CA GLY A 330 -29.65 -21.96 41.04
C GLY A 330 -29.77 -22.11 42.56
N ARG A 331 -29.66 -21.03 43.34
CA ARG A 331 -29.91 -20.95 44.79
C ARG A 331 -31.16 -20.14 45.08
#